data_AF-A0A1J5DUF9-F1
#
_entry.id   AF-A0A1J5DUF9-F1
#
_cell.length_a   1.000
_cell.length_b   1.000
_cell.length_c   1.000
_cell.angle_alpha   90.00
_cell.angle_beta   90.00
_cell.angle_gamma   90.00
#
_symmetry.space_group_name_H-M   'P 1'
#
loop_
_entity.id
_entity.type
_entity.pdbx_description
1 polymer ?
#
loop_
_entity_poly.entity_id
_entity_poly.type
_entity_poly.pdbx_seq_one_letter_code
_entity_poly.pdbx_strand_id
1 'polypeptide(L)'
;MGSARSRIGVLALQGGYAAHARALEELGHEAVEVRSSEGLQGLEGLILPGGESTTQLKLLGLAEMDAPLDAFVRSGKPVLATCAGAILSAASVRDFDQRSFGWLDVAVARNAWGRQVFSFEAKADEGGPFGAIPLVFIRAPRFVELGARVEVLVTYQGEPVMVRQGNVYAASFHPELSDDRTVHKIVFP
;
A
#
# COMPACT_ATOMS: atom_id res chain seq x y z
N MET A 1 11.85 -7.94 25.39
CA MET A 1 10.61 -8.70 25.12
C MET A 1 10.58 -8.95 23.63
N GLY A 2 10.76 -10.21 23.20
CA GLY A 2 10.71 -10.53 21.77
C GLY A 2 9.31 -10.20 21.24
N SER A 3 9.22 -9.39 20.19
CA SER A 3 7.94 -9.18 19.51
C SER A 3 7.39 -10.54 19.09
N ALA A 4 6.12 -10.82 19.37
CA ALA A 4 5.50 -12.04 18.89
C ALA A 4 5.51 -12.00 17.36
N ARG A 5 5.87 -13.11 16.71
CA ARG A 5 5.91 -13.20 15.25
C ARG A 5 4.49 -13.03 14.69
N SER A 6 4.20 -11.88 14.11
CA SER A 6 2.89 -11.62 13.48
C SER A 6 2.80 -12.26 12.10
N ARG A 7 1.61 -12.75 11.76
CA ARG A 7 1.32 -13.31 10.42
C ARG A 7 0.75 -12.22 9.53
N ILE A 8 1.56 -11.72 8.60
CA ILE A 8 1.18 -10.62 7.72
C ILE A 8 1.04 -11.15 6.28
N GLY A 9 -0.14 -10.93 5.70
CA GLY A 9 -0.41 -11.34 4.33
C GLY A 9 0.20 -10.37 3.33
N VAL A 10 0.63 -10.88 2.19
CA VAL A 10 0.95 -10.08 1.00
C VAL A 10 0.14 -10.63 -0.15
N LEU A 11 -0.72 -9.80 -0.76
CA LEU A 11 -1.51 -10.22 -1.92
C LEU A 11 -0.58 -10.61 -3.08
N ALA A 12 -0.60 -11.88 -3.48
CA ALA A 12 0.40 -12.49 -4.37
C ALA A 12 -0.21 -12.96 -5.70
N LEU A 13 -1.19 -12.22 -6.22
CA LEU A 13 -1.80 -12.48 -7.53
C LEU A 13 -0.95 -11.89 -8.68
N GLN A 14 -0.37 -10.71 -8.47
CA GLN A 14 0.53 -10.03 -9.40
C GLN A 14 1.25 -8.90 -8.64
N GLY A 15 2.51 -8.62 -8.99
CA GLY A 15 3.21 -7.42 -8.55
C GLY A 15 4.37 -7.66 -7.60
N GLY A 16 4.76 -6.63 -6.84
CA GLY A 16 5.95 -6.58 -5.98
C GLY A 16 5.85 -7.34 -4.65
N TYR A 17 5.13 -8.46 -4.60
CA TYR A 17 4.84 -9.17 -3.34
C TYR A 17 6.10 -9.75 -2.67
N ALA A 18 7.07 -10.25 -3.45
CA ALA A 18 8.28 -10.91 -2.91
C ALA A 18 9.17 -9.94 -2.11
N ALA A 19 9.30 -8.69 -2.58
CA ALA A 19 10.06 -7.66 -1.87
C ALA A 19 9.40 -7.28 -0.54
N HIS A 20 8.07 -7.20 -0.52
CA HIS A 20 7.31 -7.01 0.72
C HIS A 20 7.46 -8.18 1.70
N ALA A 21 7.40 -9.43 1.21
CA ALA A 21 7.59 -10.61 2.04
C ALA A 21 8.97 -10.60 2.72
N ARG A 22 10.03 -10.31 1.95
CA ARG A 22 11.39 -10.16 2.49
C ARG A 22 11.47 -9.06 3.56
N ALA A 23 10.88 -7.90 3.31
CA ALA A 23 10.89 -6.80 4.28
C ALA A 23 10.18 -7.16 5.60
N LEU A 24 9.12 -7.97 5.55
CA LEU A 24 8.43 -8.49 6.74
C LEU A 24 9.29 -9.52 7.50
N GLU A 25 9.93 -10.44 6.78
CA GLU A 25 10.82 -11.44 7.37
C GLU A 25 12.04 -10.82 8.07
N GLU A 26 12.62 -9.76 7.48
CA GLU A 26 13.71 -8.99 8.09
C GLU A 26 13.29 -8.28 9.40
N LEU A 27 11.99 -8.02 9.58
CA LEU A 27 11.41 -7.50 10.82
C LEU A 27 11.02 -8.60 11.82
N GLY A 28 11.18 -9.88 11.46
CA GLY A 28 10.84 -11.03 12.31
C GLY A 28 9.40 -11.51 12.18
N HIS A 29 8.62 -10.99 11.22
CA HIS A 29 7.24 -11.41 10.96
C HIS A 29 7.18 -12.67 10.07
N GLU A 30 6.04 -13.36 10.06
CA GLU A 30 5.72 -14.39 9.07
C GLU A 30 5.02 -13.74 7.87
N ALA A 31 5.66 -13.75 6.70
CA ALA A 31 5.03 -13.33 5.46
C ALA A 31 4.21 -14.48 4.86
N VAL A 32 2.93 -14.22 4.59
CA VAL A 32 2.01 -15.20 3.98
C VAL A 32 1.58 -14.69 2.60
N GLU A 33 1.91 -15.44 1.54
CA GLU A 33 1.44 -15.10 0.20
C GLU A 33 -0.06 -15.42 0.06
N VAL A 34 -0.88 -14.38 -0.09
CA VAL A 34 -2.33 -14.50 -0.20
C VAL A 34 -2.72 -14.59 -1.68
N ARG A 35 -3.23 -15.75 -2.09
CA ARG A 35 -3.72 -15.99 -3.46
C ARG A 35 -5.21 -16.33 -3.53
N SER A 36 -5.83 -16.58 -2.39
CA SER A 36 -7.25 -16.94 -2.26
C SER A 36 -7.79 -16.47 -0.91
N SER A 37 -9.11 -16.61 -0.72
CA SER A 37 -9.79 -16.14 0.48
C SER A 37 -9.32 -16.86 1.76
N GLU A 38 -8.96 -18.14 1.64
CA GLU A 38 -8.44 -18.96 2.74
C GLU A 38 -7.10 -18.43 3.24
N GLY A 39 -6.30 -17.84 2.34
CA GLY A 39 -5.02 -17.21 2.68
C GLY A 39 -5.16 -16.01 3.60
N LEU A 40 -6.36 -15.43 3.76
CA LEU A 40 -6.62 -14.32 4.68
C LEU A 40 -6.83 -14.77 6.14
N GLN A 41 -7.02 -16.07 6.37
CA GLN A 41 -7.34 -16.60 7.69
C GLN A 41 -6.16 -16.50 8.66
N GLY A 42 -6.43 -15.98 9.85
CA GLY A 42 -5.44 -15.87 10.92
C GLY A 42 -4.32 -14.86 10.65
N LEU A 43 -4.47 -13.97 9.66
CA LEU A 43 -3.56 -12.86 9.45
C LEU A 43 -3.85 -11.72 10.41
N GLU A 44 -2.81 -11.00 10.83
CA GLU A 44 -2.87 -9.82 11.70
C GLU A 44 -2.72 -8.52 10.90
N GLY A 45 -2.28 -8.59 9.65
CA GLY A 45 -2.21 -7.46 8.73
C GLY A 45 -2.14 -7.93 7.28
N LEU A 46 -2.31 -7.00 6.35
CA LEU A 46 -2.30 -7.30 4.92
C LEU A 46 -1.56 -6.23 4.12
N ILE A 47 -0.84 -6.63 3.09
CA ILE A 47 -0.21 -5.75 2.11
C ILE A 47 -0.87 -5.94 0.74
N LEU A 48 -1.30 -4.83 0.12
CA LEU A 48 -1.63 -4.76 -1.30
C LEU A 48 -0.40 -4.17 -2.03
N PRO A 49 0.39 -4.99 -2.73
CA PRO A 49 1.65 -4.53 -3.30
C PRO A 49 1.44 -3.71 -4.59
N GLY A 50 2.50 -3.00 -4.98
CA GLY A 50 2.60 -2.38 -6.30
C GLY A 50 2.55 -3.41 -7.44
N GLY A 51 2.30 -2.94 -8.67
CA GLY A 51 2.04 -3.81 -9.82
C GLY A 51 1.29 -3.06 -10.91
N GLU A 52 0.37 -3.74 -11.59
CA GLU A 52 -0.57 -3.13 -12.53
C GLU A 52 -2.00 -3.26 -11.99
N SER A 53 -2.60 -2.13 -11.62
CA SER A 53 -3.87 -2.10 -10.88
C SER A 53 -5.04 -2.72 -11.66
N THR A 54 -5.11 -2.55 -12.98
CA THR A 54 -6.21 -3.13 -13.78
C THR A 54 -6.11 -4.66 -13.85
N THR A 55 -4.89 -5.19 -13.92
CA THR A 55 -4.58 -6.62 -13.94
C THR A 55 -4.87 -7.23 -12.58
N GLN A 56 -4.43 -6.57 -11.50
CA GLN A 56 -4.76 -7.00 -10.13
C GLN A 56 -6.28 -7.05 -9.91
N LEU A 57 -7.05 -6.05 -10.36
CA LEU A 57 -8.52 -6.08 -10.27
C LEU A 57 -9.15 -7.26 -11.00
N LYS A 58 -8.67 -7.54 -12.21
CA LYS A 58 -9.16 -8.69 -12.99
C LYS A 58 -8.88 -10.01 -12.25
N LEU A 59 -7.67 -10.19 -11.72
CA LEU A 59 -7.28 -11.39 -10.98
C LEU A 59 -8.04 -11.53 -9.67
N LEU A 60 -8.27 -10.42 -8.95
CA LEU A 60 -9.07 -10.38 -7.73
C LEU A 60 -10.52 -10.81 -7.99
N GLY A 61 -11.12 -10.34 -9.09
CA GLY A 61 -12.45 -10.77 -9.51
C GLY A 61 -12.52 -12.25 -9.85
N LEU A 62 -11.52 -12.78 -10.59
CA LEU A 62 -11.43 -14.20 -10.91
C LEU A 62 -11.23 -15.09 -9.68
N ALA A 63 -10.58 -14.58 -8.64
CA ALA A 63 -10.35 -15.26 -7.37
C ALA A 63 -11.43 -14.98 -6.32
N GLU A 64 -12.51 -14.27 -6.68
CA GLU A 64 -13.63 -13.91 -5.80
C GLU A 64 -13.19 -13.20 -4.50
N MET A 65 -12.12 -12.41 -4.58
CA MET A 65 -11.44 -11.82 -3.42
C MET A 65 -12.06 -10.52 -2.91
N ASP A 66 -12.99 -9.93 -3.64
CA ASP A 66 -13.56 -8.62 -3.32
C ASP A 66 -14.19 -8.55 -1.93
N ALA A 67 -15.15 -9.44 -1.65
CA ALA A 67 -15.83 -9.47 -0.35
C ALA A 67 -14.92 -9.93 0.80
N PRO A 68 -14.06 -10.95 0.64
CA PRO A 68 -13.06 -11.31 1.65
C PRO A 68 -12.10 -10.17 2.01
N LEU A 69 -11.63 -9.39 1.03
CA LEU A 69 -10.75 -8.25 1.28
C LEU A 69 -11.48 -7.11 2.00
N ASP A 70 -12.71 -6.80 1.59
CA ASP A 70 -13.51 -5.77 2.27
C ASP A 70 -13.79 -6.17 3.73
N ALA A 71 -14.10 -7.45 3.98
CA ALA A 71 -14.27 -7.98 5.33
C ALA A 71 -12.97 -7.90 6.15
N PHE A 72 -11.81 -8.18 5.54
CA PHE A 72 -10.51 -8.03 6.20
C PHE A 72 -10.27 -6.59 6.64
N VAL A 73 -10.47 -5.63 5.73
CA VAL A 73 -10.29 -4.19 6.02
C VAL A 73 -11.24 -3.74 7.13
N ARG A 74 -12.52 -4.14 7.06
CA ARG A 74 -13.52 -3.81 8.09
C ARG A 74 -13.24 -4.43 9.47
N SER A 75 -12.42 -5.48 9.54
CA SER A 75 -12.01 -6.06 10.83
C SER A 75 -11.12 -5.12 11.67
N GLY A 76 -10.62 -4.03 11.07
CA GLY A 76 -9.76 -3.06 11.75
C GLY A 76 -8.27 -3.43 11.76
N LYS A 77 -7.89 -4.58 11.17
CA LYS A 77 -6.50 -5.01 11.05
C LYS A 77 -5.71 -4.11 10.08
N PRO A 78 -4.44 -3.78 10.36
CA PRO A 78 -3.66 -2.89 9.51
C PRO A 78 -3.53 -3.38 8.07
N VAL A 79 -3.69 -2.46 7.12
CA VAL A 79 -3.49 -2.69 5.69
C VAL A 79 -2.49 -1.68 5.13
N LEU A 80 -1.45 -2.17 4.44
CA LEU A 80 -0.50 -1.34 3.70
C LEU A 80 -0.72 -1.51 2.19
N ALA A 81 -1.09 -0.43 1.51
CA ALA A 81 -1.35 -0.43 0.09
C ALA A 81 -0.29 0.42 -0.64
N THR A 82 0.56 -0.19 -1.47
CA THR A 82 1.68 0.50 -2.13
C THR A 82 1.46 0.61 -3.64
N CYS A 83 1.73 1.78 -4.21
CA CYS A 83 1.63 2.08 -5.65
C CYS A 83 0.29 1.60 -6.28
N ALA A 84 0.26 0.46 -6.96
CA ALA A 84 -0.98 -0.13 -7.48
C ALA A 84 -1.99 -0.42 -6.38
N GLY A 85 -1.56 -0.94 -5.23
CA GLY A 85 -2.41 -1.10 -4.05
C GLY A 85 -3.03 0.21 -3.58
N ALA A 86 -2.27 1.31 -3.60
CA ALA A 86 -2.80 2.63 -3.25
C ALA A 86 -3.94 3.05 -4.19
N ILE A 87 -3.80 2.81 -5.50
CA ILE A 87 -4.87 3.02 -6.49
C ILE A 87 -6.09 2.14 -6.17
N LEU A 88 -5.89 0.87 -5.82
CA LEU A 88 -6.98 -0.05 -5.47
C LEU A 88 -7.73 0.39 -4.21
N SER A 89 -7.05 0.99 -3.25
CA SER A 89 -7.66 1.42 -1.97
C SER A 89 -8.43 2.75 -2.05
N ALA A 90 -8.25 3.55 -3.11
CA ALA A 90 -8.81 4.88 -3.26
C ALA A 90 -10.35 4.87 -3.41
N ALA A 91 -11.00 6.00 -3.10
CA ALA A 91 -12.42 6.24 -3.34
C ALA A 91 -12.72 6.53 -4.81
N SER A 92 -11.78 7.15 -5.52
CA SER A 92 -11.91 7.38 -6.96
C SER A 92 -10.56 7.39 -7.67
N VAL A 93 -10.57 6.97 -8.93
CA VAL A 93 -9.43 7.10 -9.84
C VAL A 93 -9.78 8.17 -10.87
N ARG A 94 -9.00 9.26 -10.92
CA ARG A 94 -9.24 10.40 -11.82
C ARG A 94 -8.77 10.07 -13.24
N ASP A 95 -9.51 10.61 -14.21
CA ASP A 95 -9.21 10.57 -15.65
C ASP A 95 -8.98 9.16 -16.23
N PHE A 96 -9.45 8.14 -15.51
CA PHE A 96 -9.31 6.75 -15.90
C PHE A 96 -10.46 5.93 -15.31
N ASP A 97 -11.30 5.35 -16.18
CA ASP A 97 -12.45 4.54 -15.77
C ASP A 97 -11.98 3.17 -15.22
N GLN A 98 -11.69 3.14 -13.92
CA GLN A 98 -11.27 1.94 -13.21
C GLN A 98 -11.94 1.89 -11.84
N ARG A 99 -12.54 0.74 -11.52
CA ARG A 99 -13.01 0.45 -10.17
C ARG A 99 -11.87 0.47 -9.14
N SER A 100 -12.23 0.73 -7.90
CA SER A 100 -11.39 0.65 -6.71
C SER A 100 -12.29 0.25 -5.54
N PHE A 101 -11.69 -0.03 -4.38
CA PHE A 101 -12.41 -0.53 -3.21
C PHE A 101 -13.00 0.57 -2.32
N GLY A 102 -12.51 1.81 -2.41
CA GLY A 102 -13.04 2.93 -1.63
C GLY A 102 -12.80 2.85 -0.12
N TRP A 103 -11.72 2.19 0.30
CA TRP A 103 -11.33 2.10 1.70
C TRP A 103 -10.73 3.40 2.25
N LEU A 104 -10.13 4.21 1.37
CA LEU A 104 -9.58 5.54 1.67
C LEU A 104 -10.37 6.61 0.93
N ASP A 105 -10.76 7.68 1.64
CA ASP A 105 -11.45 8.84 1.05
C ASP A 105 -10.45 9.74 0.31
N VAL A 106 -9.85 9.21 -0.75
CA VAL A 106 -8.86 9.89 -1.59
C VAL A 106 -9.20 9.74 -3.06
N ALA A 107 -8.91 10.78 -3.84
CA ALA A 107 -8.87 10.68 -5.29
C ALA A 107 -7.43 10.48 -5.75
N VAL A 108 -7.21 9.53 -6.66
CA VAL A 108 -5.88 9.18 -7.15
C VAL A 108 -5.79 9.36 -8.67
N ALA A 109 -4.71 9.99 -9.15
CA ALA A 109 -4.35 10.03 -10.56
C ALA A 109 -3.21 9.04 -10.85
N ARG A 110 -3.37 8.20 -11.88
CA ARG A 110 -2.35 7.19 -12.26
C ARG A 110 -1.17 7.85 -12.99
N ASN A 111 0.05 7.37 -12.75
CA ASN A 111 1.27 7.75 -13.49
C ASN A 111 1.48 9.29 -13.57
N ALA A 112 1.21 10.02 -12.50
CA ALA A 112 0.96 11.46 -12.55
C ALA A 112 2.18 12.35 -12.21
N TRP A 113 3.38 11.76 -12.05
CA TRP A 113 4.64 12.48 -11.82
C TRP A 113 5.33 12.97 -13.10
N GLY A 114 4.71 12.77 -14.28
CA GLY A 114 5.16 13.29 -15.57
C GLY A 114 5.87 12.26 -16.46
N ARG A 115 5.86 12.51 -17.78
CA ARG A 115 6.37 11.57 -18.81
C ARG A 115 7.90 11.42 -18.84
N GLN A 116 8.65 12.37 -18.30
CA GLN A 116 10.12 12.34 -18.33
C GLN A 116 10.74 11.58 -17.15
N VAL A 117 9.98 11.36 -16.07
CA VAL A 117 10.45 10.74 -14.83
C VAL A 117 9.53 9.58 -14.48
N PHE A 118 9.60 8.50 -15.27
CA PHE A 118 8.80 7.31 -14.98
C PHE A 118 9.27 6.60 -13.71
N SER A 119 10.54 6.72 -13.35
CA SER A 119 11.06 6.19 -12.09
C SER A 119 12.12 7.14 -11.53
N PHE A 120 12.07 7.40 -10.23
CA PHE A 120 13.09 8.17 -9.53
C PHE A 120 13.13 7.82 -8.06
N GLU A 121 14.27 8.12 -7.44
CA GLU A 121 14.47 8.02 -6.01
C GLU A 121 14.54 9.43 -5.42
N ALA A 122 13.98 9.58 -4.22
CA ALA A 122 13.98 10.82 -3.47
C ALA A 122 14.05 10.53 -1.97
N LYS A 123 13.98 11.60 -1.17
CA LYS A 123 13.89 11.54 0.28
C LYS A 123 12.62 12.26 0.73
N ALA A 124 11.93 11.72 1.72
CA ALA A 124 10.78 12.38 2.33
C ALA A 124 11.16 13.73 2.95
N ASP A 125 10.19 14.64 2.97
CA ASP A 125 10.31 15.89 3.72
C ASP A 125 10.47 15.58 5.22
N GLU A 126 11.22 16.43 5.93
CA GLU A 126 11.47 16.23 7.36
C GLU A 126 10.26 16.60 8.23
N GLY A 127 10.20 16.06 9.45
CA GLY A 127 9.21 16.45 10.47
C GLY A 127 7.96 15.58 10.54
N GLY A 128 7.75 14.64 9.62
CA GLY A 128 6.68 13.64 9.68
C GLY A 128 6.98 12.48 10.66
N PRO A 129 5.96 11.68 11.04
CA PRO A 129 6.11 10.57 11.98
C PRO A 129 7.03 9.43 11.48
N PHE A 130 7.34 9.40 10.18
CA PHE A 130 8.27 8.44 9.58
C PHE A 130 9.70 9.00 9.48
N GLY A 131 9.91 10.30 9.72
CA GLY A 131 11.17 10.96 9.45
C GLY A 131 11.52 11.00 7.95
N ALA A 132 12.78 11.27 7.66
CA ALA A 132 13.27 11.46 6.29
C ALA A 132 13.65 10.12 5.62
N ILE A 133 12.65 9.27 5.38
CA ILE A 133 12.82 7.96 4.73
C ILE A 133 13.14 8.07 3.22
N PRO A 134 13.82 7.08 2.62
CA PRO A 134 13.96 6.99 1.18
C PRO A 134 12.62 6.71 0.50
N LEU A 135 12.43 7.31 -0.67
CA LEU A 135 11.22 7.18 -1.48
C LEU A 135 11.60 6.66 -2.88
N VAL A 136 11.07 5.50 -3.26
CA VAL A 136 11.28 4.91 -4.60
C VAL A 136 9.99 5.01 -5.39
N PHE A 137 9.94 5.89 -6.38
CA PHE A 137 8.77 6.08 -7.24
C PHE A 137 8.97 5.31 -8.55
N ILE A 138 8.01 4.46 -8.92
CA ILE A 138 7.98 3.75 -10.20
C ILE A 138 6.58 3.88 -10.78
N ARG A 139 6.44 4.72 -11.80
CA ARG A 139 5.18 5.12 -12.45
C ARG A 139 4.12 5.47 -11.42
N ALA A 140 4.54 6.20 -10.40
CA ALA A 140 3.78 6.35 -9.18
C ALA A 140 2.44 7.09 -9.42
N PRO A 141 1.38 6.71 -8.67
CA PRO A 141 0.19 7.52 -8.58
C PRO A 141 0.45 8.83 -7.82
N ARG A 142 -0.48 9.80 -7.91
CA ARG A 142 -0.55 10.97 -7.03
C ARG A 142 -1.90 11.02 -6.32
N PHE A 143 -1.89 11.35 -5.04
CA PHE A 143 -3.12 11.70 -4.31
C PHE A 143 -3.48 13.14 -4.68
N VAL A 144 -4.59 13.33 -5.39
CA VAL A 144 -4.99 14.64 -5.93
C VAL A 144 -6.06 15.31 -5.10
N GLU A 145 -6.82 14.55 -4.32
CA GLU A 145 -7.77 15.05 -3.33
C GLU A 145 -7.75 14.14 -2.09
N LEU A 146 -7.92 14.74 -0.92
CA LEU A 146 -7.94 14.08 0.37
C LEU A 146 -9.23 14.46 1.11
N GLY A 147 -9.95 13.45 1.61
CA GLY A 147 -11.09 13.65 2.50
C GLY A 147 -10.66 14.19 3.86
N ALA A 148 -11.61 14.80 4.58
CA ALA A 148 -11.33 15.49 5.86
C ALA A 148 -10.79 14.58 6.98
N ARG A 149 -10.95 13.26 6.87
CA ARG A 149 -10.46 12.27 7.84
C ARG A 149 -9.16 11.59 7.42
N VAL A 150 -8.58 11.98 6.28
CA VAL A 150 -7.34 11.41 5.80
C VAL A 150 -6.17 12.14 6.44
N GLU A 151 -5.32 11.37 7.12
CA GLU A 151 -4.08 11.86 7.71
C GLU A 151 -2.95 11.77 6.69
N VAL A 152 -2.21 12.86 6.50
CA VAL A 152 -0.97 12.87 5.71
C VAL A 152 0.19 12.45 6.60
N LEU A 153 0.87 11.38 6.22
CA LEU A 153 1.95 10.77 7.02
C LEU A 153 3.35 11.09 6.49
N VAL A 154 3.47 11.16 5.16
CA VAL A 154 4.73 11.46 4.47
C VAL A 154 4.45 12.38 3.30
N THR A 155 5.26 13.42 3.17
CA THR A 155 5.24 14.33 2.02
C THR A 155 6.56 14.31 1.26
N TYR A 156 6.50 14.72 0.00
CA TYR A 156 7.66 15.00 -0.84
C TYR A 156 7.39 16.31 -1.58
N GLN A 157 8.26 17.31 -1.40
CA GLN A 157 8.06 18.66 -1.95
C GLN A 157 6.71 19.27 -1.53
N GLY A 158 6.26 18.98 -0.31
CA GLY A 158 4.97 19.43 0.23
C GLY A 158 3.75 18.67 -0.29
N GLU A 159 3.92 17.71 -1.20
CA GLU A 159 2.82 16.87 -1.70
C GLU A 159 2.68 15.56 -0.90
N PRO A 160 1.45 15.09 -0.61
CA PRO A 160 1.23 13.83 0.08
C PRO A 160 1.70 12.64 -0.76
N VAL A 161 2.53 11.78 -0.16
CA VAL A 161 3.02 10.53 -0.78
C VAL A 161 2.78 9.30 0.08
N MET A 162 2.43 9.48 1.36
CA MET A 162 1.82 8.45 2.20
C MET A 162 0.70 9.05 3.02
N VAL A 163 -0.44 8.37 3.04
CA VAL A 163 -1.64 8.79 3.75
C VAL A 163 -2.25 7.63 4.53
N ARG A 164 -3.11 7.94 5.49
CA ARG A 164 -3.83 6.96 6.30
C ARG A 164 -5.25 7.40 6.58
N GLN A 165 -6.17 6.44 6.59
CA GLN A 165 -7.50 6.62 7.19
C GLN A 165 -7.86 5.35 7.96
N GLY A 166 -8.05 5.47 9.27
CA GLY A 166 -8.31 4.31 10.15
C GLY A 166 -7.15 3.32 10.16
N ASN A 167 -7.40 2.09 9.73
CA ASN A 167 -6.42 1.00 9.65
C ASN A 167 -5.77 0.84 8.28
N VAL A 168 -6.12 1.68 7.30
CA VAL A 168 -5.60 1.58 5.93
C VAL A 168 -4.55 2.67 5.72
N TYR A 169 -3.36 2.24 5.29
CA TYR A 169 -2.22 3.07 4.92
C TYR A 169 -2.03 2.94 3.41
N ALA A 170 -1.87 4.05 2.69
CA ALA A 170 -1.53 4.04 1.28
C ALA A 170 -0.27 4.86 1.00
N ALA A 171 0.66 4.28 0.25
CA ALA A 171 1.89 4.93 -0.20
C ALA A 171 1.94 4.96 -1.73
N SER A 172 2.25 6.12 -2.32
CA SER A 172 2.45 6.24 -3.77
C SER A 172 3.82 5.73 -4.23
N PHE A 173 4.73 5.46 -3.29
CA PHE A 173 6.08 4.93 -3.52
C PHE A 173 6.19 3.47 -3.07
N HIS A 174 7.37 2.88 -3.32
CA HIS A 174 7.70 1.49 -3.05
C HIS A 174 8.67 1.37 -1.86
N PRO A 175 8.19 1.36 -0.60
CA PRO A 175 9.04 1.19 0.56
C PRO A 175 9.82 -0.15 0.54
N GLU A 176 9.26 -1.17 -0.09
CA GLU A 176 9.83 -2.50 -0.23
C GLU A 176 11.07 -2.57 -1.13
N LEU A 177 11.34 -1.53 -1.91
CA LEU A 177 12.50 -1.46 -2.81
C LEU A 177 13.69 -0.70 -2.21
N SER A 178 13.55 -0.16 -1.00
CA SER A 178 14.67 0.40 -0.22
C SER A 178 15.18 -0.62 0.79
N ASP A 179 16.29 -0.34 1.49
CA ASP A 179 16.71 -1.11 2.68
C ASP A 179 16.13 -0.57 3.99
N ASP A 180 15.39 0.55 3.92
CA ASP A 180 14.71 1.13 5.07
C ASP A 180 13.41 0.36 5.36
N ARG A 181 13.22 -0.07 6.62
CA ARG A 181 12.06 -0.85 7.08
C ARG A 181 11.09 -0.04 7.94
N THR A 182 11.30 1.28 8.04
CA THR A 182 10.51 2.18 8.90
C THR A 182 9.03 2.09 8.56
N VAL A 183 8.68 2.05 7.27
CA VAL A 183 7.28 1.93 6.84
C VAL A 183 6.64 0.64 7.32
N HIS A 184 7.23 -0.52 6.99
CA HIS A 184 6.69 -1.82 7.41
C HIS A 184 6.65 -1.96 8.93
N LYS A 185 7.66 -1.46 9.65
CA LYS A 185 7.74 -1.51 11.11
C LYS A 185 6.65 -0.67 11.79
N ILE A 186 6.37 0.52 11.28
CA ILE A 186 5.33 1.39 11.86
C ILE A 186 3.94 0.84 11.58
N VAL A 187 3.71 0.27 10.39
CA VAL A 187 2.40 -0.28 10.04
C VAL A 187 2.15 -1.63 10.73
N PHE A 188 3.19 -2.45 10.92
CA PHE A 188 3.15 -3.78 11.54
C PHE A 188 4.14 -3.84 12.73
N PRO A 189 3.76 -3.30 13.90
CA PRO A 189 4.64 -3.23 15.08
C PRO A 189 4.95 -4.58 15.72
#